data_AF-A0A703G5B5-F1
#
_entry.id   AF-A0A703G5B5-F1
#
_cell.length_a   1.000
_cell.length_b   1.000
_cell.length_c   1.000
_cell.angle_alpha   90.00
_cell.angle_beta   90.00
_cell.angle_gamma   90.00
#
_symmetry.space_group_name_H-M   'P 1'
#
loop_
_entity.id
_entity.type
_entity.pdbx_description
1 polymer ?
#
loop_
_entity_poly.entity_id
_entity_poly.type
_entity_poly.pdbx_seq_one_letter_code
_entity_poly.pdbx_strand_id
1 'polypeptide(L)' 'TADLLDTWLEQSPVVLEDGQREALSLWLAEHKEVLSTILKTGKLPSPQAVEKDAASKTKKQAA' A
#
# COMPACT_ATOMS: atom_id res chain seq x y z
N THR A 1 -3.89 -7.60 -6.93
CA THR A 1 -3.83 -7.00 -5.57
C THR A 1 -4.74 -5.79 -5.47
N ALA A 2 -4.70 -4.88 -6.45
CA ALA A 2 -5.64 -3.77 -6.54
C ALA A 2 -7.10 -4.24 -6.61
N ASP A 3 -7.44 -5.22 -7.43
CA ASP A 3 -8.83 -5.73 -7.55
C ASP A 3 -9.38 -6.26 -6.21
N LEU A 4 -8.52 -6.90 -5.42
CA LEU A 4 -8.90 -7.43 -4.10
C LEU A 4 -9.09 -6.30 -3.07
N LEU A 5 -8.30 -5.23 -3.19
CA LEU A 5 -8.46 -4.02 -2.38
C LEU A 5 -9.72 -3.26 -2.78
N ASP A 6 -10.08 -3.28 -4.06
CA ASP A 6 -11.30 -2.67 -4.58
C ASP A 6 -12.54 -3.31 -3.96
N THR A 7 -12.64 -4.64 -4.05
CA THR A 7 -13.70 -5.41 -3.41
C THR A 7 -13.72 -5.23 -1.89
N TRP A 8 -12.55 -5.08 -1.24
CA TRP A 8 -12.49 -4.80 0.19
C TRP A 8 -13.00 -3.40 0.54
N LEU A 9 -12.70 -2.40 -0.30
CA LEU A 9 -13.21 -1.03 -0.14
C LEU A 9 -14.71 -0.94 -0.41
N GLU A 10 -15.30 -1.80 -1.25
CA GLU A 10 -16.77 -1.90 -1.41
C GLU A 10 -17.48 -2.34 -0.13
N GLN A 11 -16.80 -3.10 0.74
CA GLN A 11 -17.34 -3.51 2.05
C GLN A 11 -17.19 -2.41 3.11
N SER A 12 -16.55 -1.28 2.77
CA SER A 12 -16.38 -0.14 3.67
C SER A 12 -17.72 0.52 3.98
N PRO A 13 -17.94 1.03 5.21
CA PRO A 13 -19.09 1.89 5.51
C PRO A 13 -19.04 3.24 4.76
N VAL A 14 -17.91 3.58 4.14
CA VAL A 14 -17.73 4.79 3.33
C VAL A 14 -18.09 4.47 1.88
N VAL A 15 -19.07 5.18 1.33
CA VAL A 15 -19.40 5.12 -0.09
C VAL A 15 -18.35 5.88 -0.89
N LEU A 16 -17.69 5.18 -1.81
CA LEU A 16 -16.71 5.73 -2.74
C LEU A 16 -17.26 5.57 -4.17
N GLU A 17 -17.11 6.60 -5.00
CA GLU A 17 -17.39 6.46 -6.44
C GLU A 17 -16.38 5.50 -7.08
N ASP A 18 -16.77 4.78 -8.14
CA ASP A 18 -15.95 3.72 -8.75
C ASP A 18 -14.53 4.21 -9.10
N GLY A 19 -14.40 5.37 -9.76
CA GLY A 19 -13.08 5.91 -10.11
C GLY A 19 -12.22 6.32 -8.91
N GLN A 20 -12.83 6.70 -7.78
CA GLN A 20 -12.10 6.99 -6.54
C GLN A 20 -11.67 5.72 -5.85
N ARG A 21 -12.55 4.71 -5.83
CA ARG A 21 -12.27 3.40 -5.26
C ARG A 21 -11.12 2.73 -6.00
N GLU A 22 -11.18 2.67 -7.32
CA GLU A 22 -10.13 2.08 -8.15
C GLU A 22 -8.77 2.79 -7.95
N ALA A 23 -8.77 4.13 -7.96
CA ALA A 23 -7.56 4.91 -7.74
C ALA A 23 -6.95 4.65 -6.35
N LEU A 24 -7.79 4.52 -5.31
CA LEU A 24 -7.35 4.22 -3.95
C LEU A 24 -6.83 2.79 -3.84
N SER A 25 -7.51 1.83 -4.47
CA SER A 25 -7.11 0.42 -4.55
C SER A 25 -5.74 0.26 -5.20
N LEU A 26 -5.50 0.96 -6.31
CA LEU A 26 -4.21 1.01 -7.01
C LEU A 26 -3.12 1.63 -6.14
N TRP A 27 -3.40 2.78 -5.51
CA TRP A 27 -2.45 3.45 -4.63
C TRP A 27 -2.07 2.56 -3.44
N LEU A 28 -3.04 1.93 -2.77
CA LEU A 28 -2.79 1.00 -1.67
C LEU A 28 -2.01 -0.25 -2.11
N ALA A 29 -2.27 -0.76 -3.32
CA ALA A 29 -1.53 -1.89 -3.86
C ALA A 29 -0.05 -1.54 -4.09
N GLU A 30 0.23 -0.35 -4.63
CA GLU A 30 1.58 0.16 -4.86
C GLU A 30 2.33 0.42 -3.55
N HIS A 31 1.63 0.96 -2.54
CA HIS A 31 2.18 1.26 -1.23
C HIS A 31 1.99 0.15 -0.19
N LYS A 32 1.70 -1.09 -0.61
CA LYS A 32 1.43 -2.26 0.26
C LYS A 32 2.47 -2.45 1.38
N GLU A 33 3.74 -2.23 1.10
CA GLU A 33 4.82 -2.44 2.09
C GLU A 33 4.80 -1.37 3.18
N VAL A 34 4.53 -0.11 2.80
CA VAL A 34 4.31 1.01 3.71
C VAL A 34 3.09 0.73 4.57
N LEU A 35 1.98 0.32 3.95
CA LEU A 35 0.75 -0.05 4.64
C LEU A 35 0.97 -1.21 5.63
N SER A 36 1.70 -2.26 5.22
CA SER A 36 2.04 -3.38 6.10
C SER A 36 2.88 -2.95 7.30
N THR A 37 3.83 -2.03 7.09
CA THR A 37 4.65 -1.48 8.17
C THR A 37 3.82 -0.66 9.15
N ILE A 38 2.91 0.17 8.65
CA ILE A 38 1.97 0.93 9.48
C ILE A 38 1.11 -0.01 10.32
N LEU A 39 0.52 -1.04 9.70
CA LEU A 39 -0.33 -2.02 10.39
C LEU A 39 0.44 -2.82 11.45
N LYS A 40 1.72 -3.11 11.22
CA LYS A 40 2.57 -3.86 12.18
C LYS A 40 3.08 -2.99 13.33
N THR A 41 3.46 -1.75 13.04
CA THR A 41 4.16 -0.89 14.01
C THR A 41 3.24 0.12 14.69
N GLY A 42 2.04 0.36 14.14
CA GLY A 42 1.11 1.39 14.57
C GLY A 42 1.64 2.82 14.36
N LYS A 43 2.70 3.01 13.57
CA LYS A 43 3.37 4.29 13.35
C LYS A 43 3.52 4.56 11.86
N LEU A 44 3.38 5.82 11.46
CA LEU A 44 3.78 6.21 10.11
C LEU A 44 5.30 6.03 9.96
N PRO A 45 5.77 5.26 8.97
CA PRO A 45 7.18 5.18 8.69
C PRO A 45 7.68 6.57 8.32
N SER A 46 8.79 6.99 8.91
CA SER A 46 9.46 8.24 8.54
C SER A 46 9.76 8.22 7.04
N PRO A 47 9.65 9.35 6.31
CA PRO A 47 9.86 9.39 4.86
C PRO A 47 11.20 8.76 4.41
N GLN A 48 12.24 8.77 5.26
CA GLN A 48 13.52 8.12 4.96
C GLN A 48 13.48 6.59 5.02
N ALA A 49 12.52 5.99 5.72
CA ALA A 49 12.38 4.55 5.89
C ALA A 49 11.65 3.90 4.70
N VAL A 50 10.71 4.61 4.07
CA VAL A 50 10.00 4.12 2.88
C VAL A 50 10.90 4.03 1.65
N GLU A 51 11.87 4.94 1.51
CA GLU A 51 12.89 4.89 0.46
C GLU A 51 13.88 3.73 0.66
N LYS A 52 14.20 3.40 1.92
CA LYS A 52 15.14 2.32 2.25
C LYS A 52 14.58 0.93 1.93
N ASP A 53 13.29 0.70 2.14
CA ASP A 53 12.67 -0.59 1.84
C ASP A 53 12.50 -0.81 0.32
N ALA A 54 12.20 0.25 -0.43
CA ALA A 54 12.22 0.24 -1.89
C ALA A 54 13.63 -0.03 -2.45
N ALA A 55 14.67 0.58 -1.86
CA ALA A 55 16.05 0.37 -2.26
C ALA A 55 16.62 -1.01 -1.83
N SER A 56 16.13 -1.59 -0.72
CA SER A 56 16.60 -2.88 -0.23
C SER A 56 16.12 -4.08 -1.06
N LYS A 57 15.04 -3.94 -1.84
CA LYS A 57 14.57 -5.01 -2.76
C LYS A 57 15.33 -5.06 -4.09
N THR A 58 16.02 -3.99 -4.49
CA THR A 58 16.90 -3.98 -5.68
C THR A 58 18.27 -4.63 -5.42
N LYS A 59 18.69 -4.80 -4.16
CA LYS A 59 20.04 -5.32 -3.85
C LYS A 59 20.12 -6.83 -3.60
N LYS A 60 19.01 -7.57 -3.71
CA LYS A 60 19.00 -9.04 -3.52
C LYS A 60 18.92 -9.86 -4.82
N GLN A 61 18.97 -9.19 -5.97
CA GLN A 61 19.10 -9.81 -7.31
C GLN A 61 20.46 -9.40 -7.93
N ALA A 62 21.54 -9.53 -7.17
CA ALA A 62 22.91 -9.40 -7.67
C ALA A 62 23.86 -9.99 -6.62
N ALA A 63 23.81 -11.31 -6.44
CA ALA A 63 24.82 -12.10 -5.74
C ALA A 63 24.81 -13.52 -6.31
#